data_AF-A0A2G5CZB6-F1
#
_entry.id   AF-A0A2G5CZB6-F1
#
_cell.length_a   1.000
_cell.length_b   1.000
_cell.length_c   1.000
_cell.angle_alpha   90.00
_cell.angle_beta   90.00
_cell.angle_gamma   90.00
#
_symmetry.space_group_name_H-M   'P 1'
#
loop_
_entity.id
_entity.type
_entity.pdbx_description
1 polymer ?
#
loop_
_entity_poly.entity_id
_entity_poly.type
_entity_poly.pdbx_seq_one_letter_code
_entity_poly.pdbx_strand_id
1 'polypeptide(L)'
;MELDLEGVKKMSKAYSTAKEQAINEAGKTVDIQNIKHIAENKMPFEDEIEKVVEDWNTQKEVFHQQTGFNQHSSEIGNEVVCYQPDGFDQSDPNEEESDDFEKELELMLT
;
A
#
# COMPACT_ATOMS: atom_id res chain seq x y z
N MET A 1 -4.35 -11.11 -5.22
CA MET A 1 -3.53 -9.94 -5.58
C MET A 1 -2.29 -9.99 -4.71
N GLU A 2 -1.10 -9.98 -5.30
CA GLU A 2 0.17 -9.94 -4.55
C GLU A 2 0.74 -8.52 -4.57
N LEU A 3 1.47 -8.16 -3.51
CA LEU A 3 2.14 -6.86 -3.40
C LEU A 3 3.38 -6.85 -4.30
N ASP A 4 3.49 -5.87 -5.21
CA ASP A 4 4.70 -5.64 -6.00
C ASP A 4 5.77 -4.95 -5.16
N LEU A 5 6.61 -5.76 -4.49
CA LEU A 5 7.73 -5.27 -3.69
C LEU A 5 8.74 -4.47 -4.50
N GLU A 6 9.02 -4.89 -5.73
CA GLU A 6 10.05 -4.26 -6.55
C GLU A 6 9.61 -2.85 -6.97
N GLY A 7 8.33 -2.71 -7.34
CA GLY A 7 7.70 -1.41 -7.58
C GLY A 7 7.78 -0.50 -6.36
N VAL A 8 7.45 -0.99 -5.17
CA VAL A 8 7.50 -0.20 -3.93
C VAL A 8 8.94 0.20 -3.57
N LYS A 9 9.92 -0.70 -3.68
CA LYS A 9 11.34 -0.39 -3.46
C LYS A 9 11.83 0.70 -4.42
N LYS A 10 11.48 0.58 -5.70
CA LYS A 10 11.83 1.57 -6.72
C LYS A 10 11.25 2.95 -6.39
N MET A 11 9.98 3.01 -6.01
CA MET A 11 9.31 4.26 -5.63
C MET A 11 9.92 4.86 -4.35
N SER A 12 10.20 4.04 -3.33
CA SER A 12 10.83 4.46 -2.07
C SER A 12 12.21 5.10 -2.31
N LYS A 13 13.01 4.48 -3.18
CA LYS A 13 14.32 5.01 -3.58
C LYS A 13 14.20 6.33 -4.33
N ALA A 14 13.29 6.39 -5.31
CA ALA A 14 13.04 7.61 -6.07
C ALA A 14 12.58 8.77 -5.18
N TYR A 15 11.67 8.50 -4.25
CA TYR A 15 11.21 9.47 -3.25
C TYR A 15 12.34 9.95 -2.35
N SER A 16 13.17 9.05 -1.83
CA SER A 16 14.32 9.41 -0.99
C SER A 16 15.29 10.35 -1.72
N THR A 17 15.61 10.04 -2.98
CA THR A 17 16.46 10.90 -3.81
C THR A 17 15.81 12.26 -4.09
N ALA A 18 14.52 12.29 -4.45
CA ALA A 18 13.81 13.53 -4.71
C ALA A 18 13.71 14.42 -3.46
N LYS A 19 13.47 13.82 -2.29
CA LYS A 19 13.43 14.51 -1.00
C LYS A 19 14.78 15.15 -0.68
N GLU A 20 15.88 14.41 -0.85
CA GLU A 20 17.23 14.93 -0.62
C GLU A 20 17.55 16.11 -1.56
N GLN A 21 17.20 15.99 -2.84
CA GLN A 21 17.37 17.07 -3.81
C GLN A 21 16.56 18.32 -3.44
N ALA A 22 15.30 18.16 -3.06
CA ALA A 22 14.43 19.28 -2.67
C ALA A 22 14.95 20.00 -1.42
N ILE A 23 15.44 19.26 -0.42
CA ILE A 23 16.05 19.84 0.79
C ILE A 23 17.32 20.63 0.41
N ASN A 24 18.17 20.07 -0.44
CA ASN A 24 19.39 20.73 -0.91
C ASN A 24 19.11 21.98 -1.74
N GLU A 25 18.04 21.99 -2.55
CA GLU A 25 17.62 23.18 -3.30
C GLU A 25 17.00 24.25 -2.40
N ALA A 26 16.10 23.88 -1.51
CA ALA A 26 15.50 24.80 -0.56
C ALA A 26 16.56 25.46 0.35
N GLY A 27 17.60 24.70 0.73
CA GLY A 27 18.74 25.19 1.50
C GLY A 27 19.58 26.27 0.82
N LYS A 28 19.43 26.49 -0.50
CA LYS A 28 20.07 27.61 -1.21
C LYS A 28 19.36 28.95 -0.96
N THR A 29 18.10 28.91 -0.57
CA THR A 29 17.23 30.08 -0.42
C THR A 29 16.83 30.32 1.04
N VAL A 30 16.79 29.28 1.87
CA VAL A 30 16.33 29.32 3.26
C VAL A 30 17.36 28.66 4.18
N ASP A 31 17.54 29.18 5.39
CA ASP A 31 18.49 28.62 6.37
C ASP A 31 18.14 27.16 6.70
N ILE A 32 19.12 26.29 6.47
CA ILE A 32 19.01 24.83 6.52
C ILE A 32 18.73 24.34 7.95
N GLN A 33 19.04 25.14 8.98
CA GLN A 33 18.74 24.82 10.37
C GLN A 33 17.25 24.52 10.61
N ASN A 34 16.33 25.21 9.93
CA ASN A 34 14.89 24.97 10.07
C ASN A 34 14.39 23.70 9.36
N ILE A 35 15.08 23.25 8.30
CA ILE A 35 14.69 22.08 7.49
C ILE A 35 15.47 20.81 7.85
N LYS A 36 16.45 20.91 8.75
CA LYS A 36 17.25 19.76 9.21
C LYS A 36 16.40 18.64 9.83
N HIS A 37 15.33 19.01 10.55
CA HIS A 37 14.37 18.05 11.11
C HIS A 37 13.56 17.30 10.05
N ILE A 38 13.43 17.83 8.83
CA ILE A 38 12.77 17.17 7.70
C ILE A 38 13.71 16.11 7.09
N ALA A 39 15.02 16.35 7.14
CA ALA A 39 16.05 15.46 6.60
C ALA A 39 16.34 14.25 7.48
N GLU A 40 16.04 14.30 8.78
CA GLU A 40 16.24 13.19 9.72
C GLU A 40 15.25 12.05 9.43
N ASN A 41 15.59 11.19 8.46
CA ASN A 41 14.87 9.94 8.23
C ASN A 41 15.17 8.98 9.40
N LYS A 42 14.15 8.76 10.25
CA LYS A 42 14.27 7.95 11.48
C LYS A 42 14.37 6.44 11.23
N MET A 43 13.96 5.96 10.05
CA MET A 43 14.12 4.55 9.65
C MET A 43 13.94 4.42 8.12
N PRO A 44 14.74 3.60 7.43
CA PRO A 44 14.50 3.28 6.03
C PRO A 44 13.23 2.41 5.93
N PHE A 45 12.22 2.93 5.25
CA PHE A 45 10.96 2.24 4.92
C PHE A 45 11.16 0.87 4.24
N GLU A 46 12.32 0.67 3.61
CA GLU A 46 12.71 -0.58 2.96
C GLU A 46 12.87 -1.74 3.96
N ASP A 47 13.53 -1.50 5.11
CA ASP A 47 13.79 -2.54 6.12
C ASP A 47 12.48 -3.00 6.80
N GLU A 48 11.53 -2.08 7.00
CA GLU A 48 10.20 -2.42 7.55
C GLU A 48 9.37 -3.26 6.58
N ILE A 49 9.42 -2.96 5.28
CA ILE A 49 8.68 -3.72 4.26
C ILE A 49 9.18 -5.15 4.14
N GLU A 50 10.49 -5.37 4.18
CA GLU A 50 11.06 -6.71 4.09
C GLU A 50 10.55 -7.61 5.21
N LYS A 51 10.56 -7.09 6.44
CA LYS A 51 10.04 -7.81 7.60
C LYS A 51 8.55 -8.15 7.46
N VAL A 52 7.73 -7.21 7.02
CA VAL A 52 6.29 -7.45 6.80
C VAL A 52 6.05 -8.56 5.78
N VAL A 53 6.91 -8.64 4.76
CA VAL A 53 6.78 -9.63 3.68
C VAL A 53 7.21 -11.02 4.14
N GLU A 54 8.26 -11.11 4.95
CA GLU A 54 8.65 -12.36 5.61
C GLU A 54 7.55 -12.87 6.54
N ASP A 55 6.96 -12.00 7.37
CA ASP A 55 5.86 -12.34 8.27
C ASP A 55 4.63 -12.81 7.48
N TRP A 56 4.30 -12.10 6.40
CA TRP A 56 3.19 -12.47 5.51
C TRP A 56 3.39 -13.83 4.84
N ASN A 57 4.59 -14.10 4.31
CA ASN A 57 4.90 -15.39 3.69
C ASN A 57 4.83 -16.54 4.69
N THR A 58 5.33 -16.32 5.90
CA THR A 58 5.23 -17.29 7.00
C THR A 58 3.78 -17.61 7.35
N GLN A 59 2.93 -16.59 7.49
CA GLN A 59 1.50 -16.76 7.77
C GLN A 59 0.78 -17.50 6.63
N LYS A 60 1.12 -17.17 5.38
CA LYS A 60 0.59 -17.85 4.19
C LYS A 60 0.94 -19.33 4.22
N GLU A 61 2.19 -19.67 4.50
CA GLU A 61 2.65 -21.06 4.56
C GLU A 61 1.90 -21.84 5.65
N VAL A 62 1.80 -21.28 6.86
CA VAL A 62 1.05 -21.89 7.97
C VAL A 62 -0.42 -22.11 7.58
N PHE A 63 -1.05 -21.12 6.94
CA PHE A 63 -2.42 -21.23 6.46
C PHE A 63 -2.59 -22.36 5.44
N HIS A 64 -1.69 -22.48 4.47
CA HIS A 64 -1.72 -23.56 3.47
C HIS A 64 -1.54 -24.94 4.10
N GLN A 65 -0.66 -25.07 5.10
CA GLN A 65 -0.46 -26.32 5.84
C GLN A 65 -1.71 -26.70 6.65
N GLN A 66 -2.33 -25.74 7.34
CA GLN A 66 -3.50 -25.97 8.19
C GLN A 66 -4.78 -26.28 7.41
N THR A 67 -4.98 -25.65 6.25
CA THR A 67 -6.19 -25.81 5.44
C THR A 67 -6.13 -26.96 4.43
N GLY A 68 -4.98 -27.64 4.30
CA GLY A 68 -4.81 -28.76 3.37
C GLY A 68 -4.81 -28.34 1.88
N PHE A 69 -4.76 -27.04 1.59
CA PHE A 69 -4.78 -26.49 0.23
C PHE A 69 -3.56 -26.88 -0.63
N ASN A 70 -2.55 -27.54 -0.05
CA ASN A 70 -1.37 -28.05 -0.75
C ASN A 70 -1.59 -29.35 -1.56
N GLN A 71 -2.78 -29.95 -1.57
CA GLN A 71 -2.98 -31.29 -2.16
C GLN A 71 -3.55 -31.33 -3.59
N HIS A 72 -3.96 -30.22 -4.22
CA HIS A 72 -4.69 -30.29 -5.51
C HIS A 72 -4.35 -29.21 -6.55
N SER A 73 -3.11 -28.71 -6.63
CA SER A 73 -2.70 -27.84 -7.76
C SER A 73 -2.00 -28.60 -8.91
N SER A 74 -1.92 -29.92 -8.83
CA SER A 74 -1.60 -30.78 -9.98
C SER A 74 -2.85 -31.57 -10.35
N GLU A 75 -3.30 -31.37 -11.59
CA GLU A 75 -4.39 -32.05 -12.30
C GLU A 75 -5.73 -31.31 -12.36
N ILE A 76 -6.00 -30.90 -13.59
CA ILE A 76 -7.18 -30.22 -14.12
C ILE A 76 -8.43 -31.08 -13.91
N GLY A 77 -9.49 -30.47 -13.36
CA GLY A 77 -10.84 -31.02 -13.37
C GLY A 77 -11.84 -29.94 -12.96
N ASN A 78 -12.60 -29.44 -13.92
CA ASN A 78 -13.64 -28.43 -13.72
C ASN A 78 -14.65 -28.89 -12.66
N GLU A 79 -14.72 -28.24 -11.49
CA GLU A 79 -15.96 -27.82 -10.80
C GLU A 79 -15.58 -27.06 -9.51
N VAL A 80 -15.40 -25.75 -9.60
CA VAL A 80 -15.45 -24.89 -8.41
C VAL A 80 -16.93 -24.62 -8.14
N VAL A 81 -17.55 -25.39 -7.25
CA VAL A 81 -18.85 -25.03 -6.68
C VAL A 81 -18.61 -23.87 -5.72
N CYS A 82 -18.67 -22.64 -6.24
CA CYS A 82 -18.84 -21.46 -5.42
C CYS A 82 -20.24 -21.53 -4.80
N TYR A 83 -20.35 -21.61 -3.47
CA TYR A 83 -21.60 -21.30 -2.79
C TYR A 83 -21.92 -19.83 -3.08
N GLN A 84 -22.85 -19.58 -3.99
CA GLN A 84 -23.50 -18.28 -4.13
C GLN A 84 -24.59 -18.21 -3.05
N PRO A 85 -24.49 -17.30 -2.07
CA PRO A 85 -25.65 -17.02 -1.25
C PRO A 85 -26.71 -16.36 -2.14
N ASP A 86 -27.85 -17.04 -2.27
CA ASP A 86 -29.05 -16.51 -2.91
C ASP A 86 -29.50 -15.21 -2.23
N GLY A 87 -29.62 -14.16 -3.04
CA GLY A 87 -30.45 -12.99 -2.76
C GLY A 87 -29.85 -11.92 -1.83
N PHE A 88 -29.26 -10.89 -2.43
CA PHE A 88 -29.45 -9.53 -1.91
C PHE A 88 -29.78 -8.58 -3.06
N ASP A 89 -30.93 -7.94 -2.90
CA ASP A 89 -31.63 -7.11 -3.86
C ASP A 89 -30.84 -5.84 -4.19
N GLN A 90 -31.07 -5.33 -5.39
CA GLN A 90 -30.39 -4.17 -5.97
C GLN A 90 -30.84 -2.86 -5.30
N SER A 91 -29.92 -1.89 -5.33
CA SER A 91 -30.15 -0.43 -5.34
C SER A 91 -30.68 0.23 -4.06
N ASP A 92 -29.77 0.91 -3.36
CA ASP A 92 -30.10 2.17 -2.67
C ASP A 92 -29.75 3.33 -3.61
N PRO A 93 -30.72 4.17 -4.03
CA PRO A 93 -30.46 5.31 -4.92
C PRO A 93 -29.98 6.58 -4.18
N ASN A 94 -29.64 6.50 -2.89
CA ASN A 94 -29.18 7.66 -2.10
C ASN A 94 -27.79 7.49 -1.46
N GLU A 95 -26.81 6.95 -2.18
CA GLU A 95 -25.42 7.31 -1.85
C GLU A 95 -25.15 8.70 -2.44
N GLU A 96 -25.40 9.73 -1.62
CA GLU A 96 -24.86 11.07 -1.90
C GLU A 96 -23.34 10.96 -2.01
N GLU A 97 -22.81 11.29 -3.20
CA GLU A 97 -21.39 11.47 -3.41
C GLU A 97 -20.86 12.43 -2.34
N SER A 98 -19.93 11.96 -1.52
CA SER A 98 -19.26 12.79 -0.53
C SER A 98 -18.28 13.74 -1.23
N ASP A 99 -18.81 14.80 -1.84
CA ASP A 99 -18.08 15.96 -2.37
C ASP A 99 -17.33 16.75 -1.28
N ASP A 100 -17.46 16.36 -0.01
CA ASP A 100 -16.89 17.06 1.12
C ASP A 100 -15.36 17.10 1.08
N PHE A 101 -14.71 16.05 0.57
CA PHE A 101 -13.24 16.03 0.48
C PHE A 101 -12.70 17.02 -0.55
N GLU A 102 -13.38 17.17 -1.68
CA GLU A 102 -12.91 18.03 -2.78
C GLU A 102 -13.07 19.51 -2.43
N LYS A 103 -14.16 19.86 -1.72
CA LYS A 103 -14.39 21.22 -1.19
C LYS A 103 -13.40 21.58 -0.08
N GLU A 104 -13.02 20.63 0.77
CA GLU A 104 -12.00 20.85 1.80
C GLU A 104 -10.62 21.12 1.16
N LEU A 105 -10.29 20.40 0.10
CA LEU A 105 -9.03 20.57 -0.64
C LEU A 105 -8.92 21.98 -1.27
N GLU A 106 -10.01 22.48 -1.85
CA GLU A 106 -10.04 23.81 -2.49
C GLU A 106 -9.88 24.95 -1.45
N LEU A 107 -10.45 24.78 -0.26
CA LEU A 107 -10.35 25.77 0.83
C LEU A 107 -8.94 25.85 1.45
N MET A 108 -8.16 24.76 1.41
CA MET A 108 -6.77 24.74 1.88
C MET A 108 -5.78 25.37 0.89
N LEU A 109 -6.14 25.42 -0.39
CA LEU A 109 -5.27 25.90 -1.47
C LEU A 109 -5.50 27.36 -1.85
N THR A 110 -6.49 28.02 -1.24
CA THR A 110 -6.81 29.44 -1.43
C THR A 110 -6.24 30.30 -0.29
#